data_AF-A0A455U8I8-F1
#
_entry.id   AF-A0A455U8I8-F1
#
_cell.length_a   1.000
_cell.length_b   1.000
_cell.length_c   1.000
_cell.angle_alpha   90.00
_cell.angle_beta   90.00
_cell.angle_gamma   90.00
#
_symmetry.space_group_name_H-M   'P 1'
#
loop_
_entity.id
_entity.type
_entity.pdbx_description
1 polymer ?
#
loop_
_entity_poly.entity_id
_entity_poly.type
_entity_poly.pdbx_seq_one_letter_code
_entity_poly.pdbx_strand_id
1 'polypeptide(L)' 'MKELKAHADELPEKYHFILKAPSEDPDGRPAQIRYSRKSKEQYVMTDEEGKATGWKAMFEAGKWHVEDKRK' A
#
# COMPACT_ATOMS: atom_id res chain seq x y z
N MET A 1 14.29 7.85 2.89
CA MET A 1 14.37 6.52 3.55
C MET A 1 15.33 6.42 4.75
N LYS A 2 16.18 7.42 5.06
CA LYS A 2 17.11 7.33 6.20
C LYS A 2 16.48 7.54 7.60
N GLU A 3 15.28 8.11 7.67
CA GLU A 3 14.64 8.42 8.97
C GLU A 3 13.42 7.55 9.31
N LEU A 4 12.80 6.88 8.34
CA LEU A 4 11.58 6.08 8.61
C LEU A 4 11.88 4.68 9.17
N LYS A 5 13.13 4.22 9.10
CA LYS A 5 13.56 2.92 9.66
C LYS A 5 13.56 2.90 11.20
N ALA A 6 13.56 4.07 11.85
CA ALA A 6 13.59 4.17 13.31
C ALA A 6 12.22 3.89 13.98
N HIS A 7 11.11 4.10 13.28
CA HIS A 7 9.75 3.93 13.82
C HIS A 7 9.03 2.69 13.29
N ALA A 8 9.71 1.83 12.53
CA ALA A 8 9.12 0.58 12.05
C ALA A 8 8.85 -0.42 13.20
N ASP A 9 9.59 -0.31 14.31
CA ASP A 9 9.46 -1.17 15.50
C ASP A 9 8.29 -0.74 16.42
N GLU A 10 7.81 0.50 16.29
CA GLU A 10 6.66 1.03 17.03
C GLU A 10 5.32 0.79 16.34
N LEU A 11 5.30 0.16 15.16
CA LEU A 11 4.05 -0.20 14.50
C LEU A 11 3.38 -1.31 15.31
N PRO A 12 2.23 -1.06 15.98
CA PRO A 12 1.52 -2.12 16.69
C PRO A 12 1.22 -3.28 15.74
N GLU A 13 1.25 -4.51 16.25
CA GLU A 13 1.04 -5.77 15.52
C GLU A 13 -0.18 -5.74 14.58
N LYS A 14 -1.16 -4.89 14.92
CA LYS A 14 -2.29 -4.53 14.08
C LYS A 14 -1.92 -4.06 12.67
N TYR A 15 -0.74 -3.50 12.43
CA TYR A 15 -0.29 -3.00 11.13
C TYR A 15 0.67 -3.95 10.40
N HIS A 16 1.01 -5.12 10.96
CA HIS A 16 1.84 -6.12 10.27
C HIS A 16 1.22 -6.60 8.95
N PHE A 17 -0.11 -6.49 8.77
CA PHE A 17 -0.74 -6.81 7.50
C PHE A 17 -0.28 -5.89 6.36
N ILE A 18 0.18 -4.67 6.67
CA ILE A 18 0.79 -3.74 5.72
C ILE A 18 2.09 -4.32 5.16
N LEU A 19 2.86 -5.06 5.96
CA LEU A 19 4.07 -5.73 5.49
C LEU A 19 3.76 -6.87 4.51
N LYS A 20 2.52 -7.38 4.53
CA LYS A 20 2.02 -8.33 3.53
C LYS A 20 1.50 -7.64 2.27
N ALA A 21 1.42 -6.31 2.27
CA ALA A 21 1.02 -5.56 1.10
C ALA A 21 2.08 -5.70 0.01
N PRO A 22 1.67 -5.71 -1.26
CA PRO A 22 2.63 -5.52 -2.35
C PRO A 22 3.33 -4.17 -2.17
N SER A 23 4.64 -4.21 -1.98
CA SER A 23 5.50 -3.03 -1.82
C SER A 23 5.75 -2.33 -3.14
N GLU A 24 5.59 -3.05 -4.25
CA GLU A 24 5.87 -2.58 -5.60
C GLU A 24 4.80 -3.06 -6.56
N ASP A 25 4.62 -2.25 -7.60
CA ASP A 25 3.88 -2.60 -8.79
C ASP A 25 4.66 -3.60 -9.67
N PRO A 26 4.02 -4.38 -10.57
CA PRO A 26 4.69 -5.13 -11.63
C PRO A 26 5.74 -4.36 -12.46
N ASP A 27 5.63 -3.04 -12.53
CA ASP A 27 6.57 -2.15 -13.22
C ASP A 27 7.76 -1.70 -12.33
N GLY A 28 7.85 -2.20 -11.10
CA GLY A 28 8.90 -1.82 -10.13
C GLY A 28 8.67 -0.44 -9.48
N ARG A 29 7.45 0.10 -9.53
CA ARG A 29 7.10 1.38 -8.88
C ARG A 29 6.80 1.16 -7.41
N PRO A 30 7.26 2.04 -6.50
CA PRO A 30 7.01 1.92 -5.08
C PRO A 30 5.54 2.16 -4.74
N ALA A 31 4.97 1.27 -3.93
CA ALA A 31 3.61 1.40 -3.45
C ALA A 31 3.52 2.29 -2.21
N GLN A 32 2.56 3.21 -2.21
CA GLN A 32 2.23 4.07 -1.08
C GLN A 32 1.02 3.56 -0.32
N ILE A 33 1.15 3.47 1.01
CA ILE A 33 0.05 3.09 1.91
C ILE A 33 -0.87 4.30 2.12
N ARG A 34 -2.16 4.09 1.89
CA ARG A 34 -3.22 5.07 2.11
C ARG A 34 -4.37 4.45 2.90
N TYR A 35 -5.18 5.32 3.48
CA TYR A 35 -6.35 4.94 4.27
C TYR A 35 -7.62 5.45 3.62
N SER A 36 -8.53 4.54 3.28
CA SER A 36 -9.85 4.87 2.78
C SER A 36 -10.75 5.21 3.95
N ARG A 37 -11.13 6.48 4.10
CA ARG A 37 -12.09 6.89 5.14
C ARG A 37 -13.48 6.31 4.92
N LYS A 38 -13.85 6.02 3.67
CA LYS A 38 -15.16 5.49 3.30
C LYS A 38 -15.35 4.07 3.81
N SER A 39 -14.35 3.22 3.58
CA SER A 39 -14.40 1.82 4.01
C SER A 39 -13.69 1.58 5.35
N LYS A 40 -13.00 2.59 5.88
CA LYS A 40 -12.12 2.51 7.06
C LYS A 40 -11.05 1.42 6.92
N GLU A 41 -10.57 1.24 5.70
CA GLU A 41 -9.61 0.21 5.31
C GLU A 41 -8.33 0.83 4.78
N GLN A 42 -7.24 0.09 4.89
CA GLN A 42 -5.97 0.48 4.28
C GLN A 42 -5.84 -0.13 2.89
N TYR A 43 -5.27 0.65 1.99
CA TYR A 43 -4.97 0.23 0.63
C TYR A 43 -3.61 0.80 0.24
N VAL A 44 -2.89 0.09 -0.63
CA VAL A 44 -1.70 0.59 -1.27
C VAL A 44 -2.02 1.04 -2.69
N MET A 45 -1.34 2.05 -3.19
CA MET A 45 -1.45 2.49 -4.58
C MET A 45 -0.08 2.93 -5.08
N THR A 46 0.15 2.82 -6.38
CA THR A 46 1.38 3.32 -6.99
C THR A 46 1.09 4.62 -7.73
N ASP A 47 2.00 5.56 -7.60
CA ASP A 47 1.97 6.82 -8.32
C ASP A 47 3.28 7.00 -9.09
N GLU A 48 3.17 7.57 -10.27
CA GLU A 48 4.28 7.95 -11.13
C GLU A 48 4.14 9.44 -11.42
N GLU A 49 5.17 10.22 -11.04
CA GLU A 49 5.22 11.65 -11.29
C GLU A 49 3.97 12.42 -10.77
N GLY A 50 3.44 11.98 -9.62
CA GLY A 50 2.25 12.56 -9.00
C GLY A 50 0.91 12.16 -9.62
N LYS A 51 0.91 11.23 -10.59
CA LYS A 51 -0.29 10.62 -11.17
C LYS A 51 -0.43 9.18 -10.70
N ALA A 52 -1.64 8.79 -10.31
CA ALA A 52 -1.92 7.39 -10.02
C ALA A 52 -1.67 6.56 -11.29
N THR A 53 -0.85 5.51 -11.18
CA THR A 53 -0.51 4.61 -12.29
C THR A 53 -1.72 3.80 -12.77
N GLY A 54 -2.76 3.70 -11.94
CA GLY A 54 -3.92 2.84 -12.15
C GLY A 54 -3.83 1.51 -11.40
N TRP A 55 -2.72 1.23 -10.71
CA TRP A 55 -2.61 0.08 -9.83
C TRP A 55 -2.83 0.46 -8.37
N LYS A 56 -3.56 -0.41 -7.67
CA LYS A 56 -3.76 -0.33 -6.23
C LYS A 56 -4.01 -1.72 -5.68
N ALA A 57 -3.74 -1.93 -4.39
CA ALA A 57 -4.19 -3.13 -3.69
C ALA A 57 -4.93 -2.75 -2.40
N MET A 58 -6.10 -3.32 -2.19
CA MET A 58 -6.95 -3.05 -1.03
C MET A 58 -6.86 -4.23 -0.06
N PHE A 59 -6.82 -3.97 1.24
CA PHE A 59 -6.84 -5.05 2.24
C PHE A 59 -8.28 -5.32 2.68
N GLU A 60 -8.89 -6.37 2.13
CA GLU A 60 -10.26 -6.78 2.42
C GLU A 60 -10.26 -8.23 2.96
N ALA A 61 -11.05 -8.50 4.00
CA ALA A 61 -11.24 -9.84 4.57
C ALA A 61 -9.93 -10.59 4.93
N GLY A 62 -8.89 -9.87 5.35
CA GLY A 62 -7.61 -10.46 5.73
C GLY A 62 -6.68 -10.78 4.54
N LYS A 63 -7.03 -10.35 3.32
CA LYS A 63 -6.27 -10.59 2.09
C LYS A 63 -6.08 -9.31 1.30
N TRP A 64 -4.99 -9.26 0.53
CA TRP A 64 -4.73 -8.17 -0.39
C TRP A 64 -5.39 -8.44 -1.75
N HIS A 65 -6.32 -7.57 -2.13
CA HIS A 65 -6.97 -7.55 -3.42
C HIS A 65 -6.29 -6.52 -4.31
N VAL A 66 -5.48 -7.00 -5.27
CA VAL A 66 -4.85 -6.16 -6.27
C VAL A 66 -5.86 -5.80 -7.35
N GLU A 67 -6.08 -4.50 -7.55
CA GLU A 67 -6.85 -3.93 -8.66
C GLU A 67 -5.87 -3.23 -9.61
N ASP A 68 -5.68 -3.85 -10.77
CA ASP A 68 -4.88 -3.30 -11.85
C ASP A 68 -5.78 -2.71 -12.94
N LYS A 69 -5.79 -1.39 -13.06
CA LYS A 69 -6.53 -0.66 -14.12
C LYS A 69 -5.62 -0.13 -15.22
N ARG A 70 -4.36 -0.57 -15.25
CA ARG A 70 -3.45 -0.32 -16.36
C ARG A 70 -3.96 -1.10 -17.57
N LYS A 71 -4.00 -0.48 -18.74
CA LYS A 71 -4.50 -1.06 -19.98
C LYS A 71 -3.42 -0.98 -21.04
#